data_AF-A0A1Q4XJ15-F1
#
_entry.id   AF-A0A1Q4XJ15-F1
#
_cell.length_a   1.000
_cell.length_b   1.000
_cell.length_c   1.000
_cell.angle_alpha   90.00
_cell.angle_beta   90.00
_cell.angle_gamma   90.00
#
_symmetry.space_group_name_H-M   'P 1'
#
loop_
_entity.id
_entity.type
_entity.pdbx_description
1 polymer ?
#
loop_
_entity_poly.entity_id
_entity_poly.type
_entity_poly.pdbx_seq_one_letter_code
_entity_poly.pdbx_strand_id
1 'polypeptide(L)' 'MSGATPPAVRLANEIARQFHHQPPDQAATAIAHHIERFWDPRMRTDLRHHVATSPESLDPVALAAARLIGS' A
#
# COMPACT_ATOMS: atom_id res chain seq x y z
N MET A 1 -9.28 22.76 -0.32
CA MET A 1 -8.03 21.97 -0.38
C MET A 1 -8.40 20.66 -1.06
N SER A 2 -7.87 20.41 -2.26
CA SER A 2 -8.30 19.30 -3.11
C SER A 2 -8.11 17.96 -2.40
N GLY A 3 -9.23 17.26 -2.15
CA GLY A 3 -9.29 15.90 -1.64
C GLY A 3 -8.81 14.90 -2.69
N ALA A 4 -7.53 14.94 -3.03
CA ALA A 4 -6.90 13.94 -3.88
C ALA A 4 -6.17 12.94 -2.98
N THR A 5 -6.59 11.67 -3.06
CA THR A 5 -5.86 10.54 -2.47
C THR A 5 -4.38 10.64 -2.83
N PRO A 6 -3.45 10.55 -1.86
CA PRO A 6 -2.03 10.66 -2.16
C PRO A 6 -1.60 9.65 -3.21
N PRO A 7 -0.61 9.99 -4.06
CA PRO A 7 -0.14 9.09 -5.11
C PRO A 7 0.21 7.69 -4.58
N ALA A 8 0.83 7.61 -3.39
CA ALA A 8 1.17 6.35 -2.73
C ALA A 8 -0.07 5.47 -2.47
N VAL A 9 -1.15 6.00 -1.91
CA VAL A 9 -2.36 5.19 -1.63
C VAL A 9 -3.02 4.72 -2.92
N ARG A 10 -3.14 5.61 -3.92
CA ARG A 10 -3.70 5.24 -5.22
C ARG A 10 -2.89 4.13 -5.89
N LEU A 11 -1.57 4.25 -5.90
CA LEU A 11 -0.67 3.26 -6.49
C LEU A 11 -0.70 1.93 -5.72
N ALA A 12 -0.73 1.95 -4.38
CA ALA A 12 -0.86 0.73 -3.59
C ALA A 12 -2.13 -0.05 -3.94
N ASN A 13 -3.27 0.66 -4.09
CA ASN A 13 -4.55 0.06 -4.48
C ASN A 13 -4.57 -0.43 -5.95
N GLU A 14 -3.84 0.24 -6.86
CA GLU A 14 -3.65 -0.23 -8.23
C GLU A 14 -2.85 -1.53 -8.27
N ILE A 15 -1.77 -1.61 -7.51
CA ILE A 15 -0.96 -2.82 -7.38
C ILE A 15 -1.83 -3.94 -6.77
N ALA A 16 -2.53 -3.70 -5.67
CA ALA A 16 -3.38 -4.71 -5.04
C ALA A 16 -4.38 -5.33 -6.02
N ARG A 17 -5.07 -4.51 -6.83
CA ARG A 17 -6.00 -4.99 -7.86
C ARG A 17 -5.37 -5.99 -8.83
N GLN A 18 -4.09 -5.82 -9.20
CA GLN A 18 -3.41 -6.79 -10.06
C GLN A 18 -3.19 -8.14 -9.38
N PHE A 19 -3.07 -8.17 -8.06
CA PHE A 19 -2.78 -9.37 -7.26
C PHE A 19 -4.03 -10.07 -6.71
N HIS A 20 -5.25 -9.59 -6.98
CA HIS A 20 -6.49 -10.22 -6.48
C HIS A 20 -6.73 -11.66 -6.96
N HIS A 21 -5.99 -12.13 -7.96
CA HIS A 21 -6.01 -13.52 -8.40
C HIS A 21 -5.17 -14.45 -7.50
N GLN A 22 -4.39 -13.89 -6.58
CA GLN A 22 -3.52 -14.64 -5.66
C GLN A 22 -4.15 -14.74 -4.26
N PRO A 23 -3.72 -15.71 -3.43
CA PRO A 23 -4.10 -15.75 -2.03
C PRO A 23 -3.73 -14.45 -1.29
N PRO A 24 -4.60 -13.88 -0.45
CA PRO A 24 -4.40 -12.56 0.17
C PRO A 24 -3.06 -12.39 0.89
N ASP A 25 -2.61 -13.40 1.63
CA ASP A 25 -1.35 -13.34 2.39
C ASP A 25 -0.12 -13.33 1.46
N GLN A 26 -0.18 -14.11 0.37
CA GLN A 26 0.88 -14.14 -0.65
C GLN A 26 0.92 -12.81 -1.41
N ALA A 27 -0.25 -12.29 -1.78
CA ALA A 27 -0.39 -11.00 -2.43
C ALA A 27 0.18 -9.88 -1.54
N ALA A 28 -0.22 -9.82 -0.26
CA ALA A 28 0.26 -8.81 0.67
C ALA A 28 1.79 -8.83 0.81
N THR A 29 2.37 -10.02 0.94
CA THR A 29 3.83 -10.20 1.04
C THR A 29 4.55 -9.74 -0.24
N ALA A 30 4.05 -10.15 -1.42
CA ALA A 30 4.64 -9.76 -2.70
C ALA A 30 4.57 -8.24 -2.93
N ILE A 31 3.46 -7.61 -2.57
CA ILE A 31 3.25 -6.17 -2.69
C ILE A 31 4.16 -5.40 -1.74
N ALA A 32 4.29 -5.84 -0.48
CA ALA A 32 5.18 -5.20 0.49
C ALA A 32 6.63 -5.20 -0.02
N HIS A 33 7.11 -6.35 -0.53
CA HIS A 33 8.43 -6.48 -1.15
C HIS A 33 8.61 -5.55 -2.36
N HIS A 34 7.58 -5.43 -3.21
CA HIS A 34 7.60 -4.53 -4.34
C HIS A 34 7.74 -3.06 -3.89
N ILE A 35 6.93 -2.65 -2.92
CA ILE A 35 6.96 -1.28 -2.39
C ILE A 35 8.33 -0.97 -1.77
N GLU A 36 8.88 -1.86 -0.94
CA GLU A 36 10.21 -1.66 -0.34
C GLU A 36 11.32 -1.51 -1.39
N ARG A 37 11.24 -2.29 -2.47
CA ARG A 37 12.26 -2.33 -3.50
C ARG A 37 12.21 -1.13 -4.44
N PHE A 38 11.01 -0.66 -4.78
CA PHE A 38 10.83 0.30 -5.87
C PHE A 38 10.37 1.68 -5.42
N TRP A 39 9.85 1.83 -4.20
CA TRP A 39 9.36 3.12 -3.73
C TRP A 39 10.39 3.88 -2.92
N ASP A 40 10.44 5.19 -3.16
CA ASP A 40 11.23 6.10 -2.37
C ASP A 40 10.80 6.08 -0.88
N PRO A 41 11.73 6.32 0.06
CA PRO A 41 11.43 6.35 1.50
C PRO A 41 10.28 7.29 1.88
N ARG A 42 10.11 8.40 1.16
CA ARG A 42 9.01 9.36 1.36
C ARG A 42 7.65 8.74 1.05
N MET A 43 7.52 8.05 -0.07
CA MET A 43 6.26 7.38 -0.44
C MET A 43 5.87 6.29 0.56
N ARG A 44 6.86 5.55 1.08
CA ARG A 44 6.64 4.56 2.16
C ARG A 44 6.18 5.22 3.45
N THR A 45 6.73 6.38 3.78
CA THR A 45 6.32 7.17 4.95
C THR A 45 4.89 7.68 4.80
N ASP A 46 4.54 8.22 3.62
CA ASP A 46 3.18 8.70 3.33
C ASP A 46 2.15 7.57 3.40
N LEU A 47 2.49 6.40 2.83
CA LEU A 47 1.63 5.21 2.88
C LEU A 47 1.38 4.78 4.34
N ARG A 48 2.42 4.68 5.16
CA ARG A 48 2.29 4.34 6.59
C ARG A 48 1.48 5.38 7.36
N HIS A 49 1.67 6.67 7.06
CA HIS A 49 0.87 7.72 7.67
C HIS A 49 -0.62 7.51 7.37
N HIS A 50 -0.97 7.16 6.13
CA HIS A 50 -2.35 6.85 5.75
C HIS A 50 -2.90 5.58 6.38
N VAL A 51 -2.07 4.55 6.58
CA VAL A 51 -2.48 3.36 7.36
C VAL A 51 -2.89 3.74 8.78
N ALA A 52 -2.26 4.76 9.39
CA ALA A 52 -2.58 5.22 10.73
C ALA A 52 -3.78 6.17 10.80
N THR A 53 -3.99 7.00 9.77
CA THR A 53 -5.00 8.07 9.81
C THR A 53 -6.28 7.76 9.04
N SER A 54 -6.20 7.01 7.94
CA SER A 54 -7.33 6.71 7.05
C SER A 54 -7.17 5.33 6.37
N PRO A 55 -7.06 4.23 7.15
CA PRO A 55 -6.84 2.89 6.60
C PRO A 55 -7.96 2.41 5.65
N GLU A 56 -9.18 2.92 5.80
CA GLU A 56 -10.34 2.63 4.95
C GLU A 56 -10.18 3.10 3.50
N SER A 57 -9.21 3.97 3.24
CA SER A 57 -8.86 4.40 1.88
C SER A 57 -8.01 3.39 1.11
N LEU A 58 -7.51 2.35 1.79
CA LEU A 58 -6.71 1.28 1.18
C LEU A 58 -7.56 0.04 0.89
N ASP A 59 -7.23 -0.62 -0.22
CA ASP A 59 -7.67 -1.99 -0.46
C ASP A 59 -7.20 -2.91 0.69
N PRO A 60 -7.99 -3.90 1.14
CA PRO A 60 -7.60 -4.78 2.24
C PRO A 60 -6.22 -5.46 2.05
N VAL A 61 -5.88 -5.84 0.82
CA VAL A 61 -4.58 -6.46 0.50
C VAL A 61 -3.47 -5.41 0.51
N ALA A 62 -3.74 -4.20 -0.01
CA ALA A 62 -2.80 -3.07 0.08
C ALA A 62 -2.52 -2.66 1.53
N LEU A 63 -3.55 -2.64 2.38
CA LEU A 63 -3.43 -2.35 3.81
C LEU A 63 -2.61 -3.42 4.53
N ALA A 64 -2.86 -4.70 4.24
CA ALA A 64 -2.06 -5.79 4.76
C ALA A 64 -0.59 -5.66 4.33
N ALA A 65 -0.33 -5.40 3.05
CA ALA A 65 1.01 -5.17 2.53
C ALA A 65 1.71 -3.99 3.23
N ALA A 66 1.01 -2.85 3.37
CA ALA A 66 1.57 -1.65 3.98
C ALA A 66 1.97 -1.84 5.45
N ARG A 67 1.32 -2.78 6.17
CA ARG A 67 1.68 -3.16 7.54
C ARG A 67 2.91 -4.06 7.63
N LEU A 68 3.32 -4.69 6.53
CA LEU A 68 4.51 -5.55 6.46
C LEU A 68 5.80 -4.79 6.12
N ILE A 69 5.68 -3.55 5.61
CA ILE A 69 6.83 -2.73 5.21
C ILE A 69 7.63 -2.30 6.45
N GLY A 70 8.96 -2.44 6.38
CA GLY A 70 9.90 -2.02 7.41
C GLY A 70 9.93 -0.51 7.67
N SER A 71 10.48 -0.12 8.83
CA SER A 71 10.52 1.26 9.33
C SER A 71 11.38 2.21 8.50
#